data_AF-A0A2V5ZHP3-F1
#
_entry.id   AF-A0A2V5ZHP3-F1
#
_cell.length_a   1.000
_cell.length_b   1.000
_cell.length_c   1.000
_cell.angle_alpha   90.00
_cell.angle_beta   90.00
_cell.angle_gamma   90.00
#
_symmetry.space_group_name_H-M   'P 1'
#
loop_
_entity.id
_entity.type
_entity.pdbx_description
1 polymer ?
#
loop_
_entity_poly.entity_id
_entity_poly.type
_entity_poly.pdbx_seq_one_letter_code
_entity_poly.pdbx_strand_id
1 'polypeptide(L)'
;VPDCELGHHGEDVSFNSILKKYKLTEPSLLLFGEIVRAADSHPTNPHPAGEGLRWIASGFGALGLSDHEILEREFIVYDALYAECKRRVRSGLVAEVS
;
A
#
# COMPACT_ATOMS: atom_id res chain seq x y z
N VAL A 1 -15.10 5.24 -7.81
CA VAL A 1 -16.05 5.09 -8.94
C VAL A 1 -16.81 3.78 -8.74
N PRO A 2 -18.14 3.81 -8.57
CA PRO A 2 -18.95 2.59 -8.45
C PRO A 2 -18.72 1.65 -9.64
N ASP A 3 -18.70 0.34 -9.39
CA ASP A 3 -18.59 -0.73 -10.39
C ASP A 3 -17.31 -0.71 -11.26
N CYS A 4 -16.30 0.06 -10.87
CA CYS A 4 -15.00 0.03 -11.54
C CYS A 4 -14.27 -1.27 -11.21
N GLU A 5 -13.85 -2.00 -12.24
CA GLU A 5 -13.17 -3.29 -12.09
C GLU A 5 -11.91 -3.21 -11.22
N LEU A 6 -11.13 -2.13 -11.35
CA LEU A 6 -9.93 -1.87 -10.56
C LEU A 6 -10.18 -0.91 -9.38
N GLY A 7 -11.43 -0.79 -8.94
CA GLY A 7 -11.85 0.02 -7.80
C GLY A 7 -11.76 -0.73 -6.46
N HIS A 8 -12.42 -0.19 -5.43
CA HIS A 8 -12.50 -0.82 -4.12
C HIS A 8 -13.59 -1.90 -4.13
N HIS A 9 -13.29 -3.07 -3.56
CA HIS A 9 -14.20 -4.20 -3.50
C HIS A 9 -14.16 -4.83 -2.10
N GLY A 10 -15.16 -4.54 -1.25
CA GLY A 10 -15.14 -4.98 0.15
C GLY A 10 -14.01 -4.30 0.93
N GLU A 11 -13.12 -5.09 1.54
CA GLU A 11 -11.91 -4.57 2.22
C GLU A 11 -10.73 -4.31 1.25
N ASP A 12 -10.81 -4.77 -0.01
CA ASP A 12 -9.76 -4.55 -0.99
C ASP A 12 -9.78 -3.11 -1.50
N VAL A 13 -8.58 -2.52 -1.58
CA VAL A 13 -8.36 -1.24 -2.27
C VAL A 13 -7.92 -1.49 -3.71
N SER A 14 -7.89 -0.43 -4.53
CA SER A 14 -7.51 -0.55 -5.94
C SER A 14 -6.20 -1.31 -6.17
N PHE A 15 -5.22 -1.14 -5.28
CA PHE A 15 -3.96 -1.88 -5.34
C PHE A 15 -4.17 -3.40 -5.25
N ASN A 16 -4.99 -3.89 -4.32
CA ASN A 16 -5.31 -5.31 -4.21
C ASN A 16 -6.03 -5.83 -5.46
N SER A 17 -6.94 -5.04 -6.03
CA SER A 17 -7.66 -5.40 -7.25
C SER A 17 -6.71 -5.55 -8.44
N ILE A 18 -5.71 -4.68 -8.56
CA ILE A 18 -4.63 -4.79 -9.55
C ILE A 18 -3.83 -6.09 -9.33
N LEU A 19 -3.39 -6.37 -8.10
CA LEU A 19 -2.65 -7.60 -7.80
C LEU A 19 -3.45 -8.86 -8.21
N LYS A 20 -4.74 -8.91 -7.86
CA LYS A 20 -5.64 -10.03 -8.18
C LYS A 20 -5.87 -10.16 -9.68
N LYS A 21 -6.21 -9.07 -10.37
CA LYS A 21 -6.49 -9.09 -11.81
C LYS A 21 -5.30 -9.56 -12.63
N TYR A 22 -4.10 -9.09 -12.29
CA TYR A 22 -2.87 -9.43 -13.02
C TYR A 22 -2.11 -10.64 -12.45
N LYS A 23 -2.68 -11.34 -11.46
CA LYS A 23 -2.09 -12.52 -10.81
C LYS A 23 -0.67 -12.27 -10.30
N LEU A 24 -0.45 -11.09 -9.72
CA LEU A 24 0.82 -10.70 -9.13
C LEU A 24 0.91 -11.29 -7.72
N THR A 25 1.75 -12.31 -7.56
CA THR A 25 1.83 -13.13 -6.34
C THR A 25 3.20 -13.09 -5.65
N GLU A 26 4.07 -12.17 -6.06
CA GLU A 26 5.38 -12.03 -5.43
C GLU A 26 5.23 -11.63 -3.96
N PRO A 27 5.87 -12.33 -2.99
CA PRO A 27 5.60 -12.13 -1.56
C PRO A 27 5.81 -10.70 -1.07
N SER A 28 6.81 -9.98 -1.58
CA SER A 28 7.05 -8.59 -1.17
C SER A 28 5.99 -7.62 -1.71
N LEU A 29 5.44 -7.88 -2.90
CA LEU A 29 4.27 -7.17 -3.42
C LEU A 29 3.00 -7.46 -2.61
N LEU A 30 2.82 -8.70 -2.15
CA LEU A 30 1.69 -9.06 -1.29
C LEU A 30 1.78 -8.34 0.07
N LEU A 31 2.93 -8.37 0.72
CA LEU A 31 3.18 -7.63 1.97
C LEU A 31 2.97 -6.12 1.77
N PHE A 32 3.49 -5.56 0.68
CA PHE A 32 3.28 -4.16 0.37
C PHE A 32 1.80 -3.82 0.16
N GLY A 33 1.06 -4.70 -0.51
CA GLY A 33 -0.38 -4.58 -0.67
C GLY A 33 -1.16 -4.60 0.64
N GLU A 34 -0.72 -5.36 1.65
CA GLU A 34 -1.32 -5.32 2.99
C GLU A 34 -1.13 -3.97 3.68
N ILE A 35 0.05 -3.36 3.53
CA ILE A 35 0.36 -2.03 4.09
C ILE A 35 -0.48 -0.95 3.40
N VAL A 36 -0.53 -0.97 2.07
CA VAL A 36 -1.33 -0.01 1.28
C VAL A 36 -2.82 -0.14 1.63
N ARG A 37 -3.34 -1.37 1.73
CA ARG A 37 -4.72 -1.63 2.18
C ARG A 37 -4.97 -1.07 3.57
N ALA A 38 -4.05 -1.29 4.51
CA ALA A 38 -4.18 -0.75 5.86
C ALA A 38 -4.06 0.78 5.94
N ALA A 39 -3.47 1.44 4.95
CA ALA A 39 -3.38 2.90 4.88
C ALA A 39 -4.63 3.53 4.25
N ASP A 40 -5.14 2.94 3.17
CA ASP A 40 -6.22 3.48 2.34
C ASP A 40 -7.63 3.00 2.76
N SER A 41 -7.70 1.89 3.51
CA SER A 41 -8.95 1.41 4.12
C SER A 41 -8.79 1.14 5.63
N HIS A 42 -9.74 0.42 6.21
CA HIS A 42 -9.75 0.03 7.63
C HIS A 42 -10.03 -1.47 7.75
N PRO A 43 -9.08 -2.33 7.33
CA PRO A 43 -9.29 -3.76 7.36
C PRO A 43 -9.36 -4.28 8.79
N THR A 44 -10.04 -5.42 8.99
CA THR A 44 -10.24 -6.03 10.32
C THR A 44 -8.92 -6.34 11.06
N ASN A 45 -7.86 -6.69 10.32
CA ASN A 45 -6.51 -6.87 10.85
C ASN A 45 -5.52 -6.00 10.04
N PRO A 46 -5.29 -4.73 10.43
CA PRO A 46 -4.44 -3.82 9.68
C PRO A 46 -2.96 -4.07 9.98
N HIS A 47 -2.14 -4.07 8.92
CA HIS A 47 -0.69 -4.08 9.11
C HIS A 47 -0.24 -2.76 9.79
N PRO A 48 0.58 -2.81 10.85
CA PRO A 48 0.89 -1.62 11.68
C PRO A 48 1.57 -0.49 10.89
N ALA A 49 2.39 -0.81 9.89
CA ALA A 49 3.01 0.19 9.02
C ALA A 49 1.99 1.01 8.18
N GLY A 50 0.76 0.51 8.00
CA GLY A 50 -0.27 1.19 7.21
C GLY A 50 -0.66 2.55 7.82
N GLU A 51 -0.73 2.66 9.14
CA GLU A 51 -1.06 3.93 9.79
C GLU A 51 0.04 4.98 9.58
N GLY A 52 1.31 4.56 9.60
CA GLY A 52 2.43 5.45 9.28
C GLY A 52 2.36 5.96 7.83
N LEU A 53 2.05 5.08 6.88
CA LEU A 53 1.86 5.46 5.48
C LEU A 53 0.66 6.42 5.32
N ARG A 54 -0.45 6.18 6.01
CA ARG A 54 -1.64 7.07 6.02
C ARG A 54 -1.29 8.46 6.51
N TRP A 55 -0.49 8.57 7.58
CA TRP A 55 -0.04 9.86 8.12
C TRP A 55 0.84 10.61 7.14
N ILE A 56 1.79 9.93 6.49
CA ILE A 56 2.66 10.55 5.49
C ILE A 56 1.84 11.06 4.30
N ALA A 57 0.96 10.24 3.73
CA ALA A 57 0.11 10.60 2.60
C ALA A 57 -0.84 11.76 2.94
N SER A 58 -1.44 11.74 4.14
CA SER A 58 -2.26 12.85 4.64
C SER A 58 -1.46 14.15 4.77
N GLY A 59 -0.19 14.05 5.19
CA GLY A 59 0.74 15.17 5.23
C GLY A 59 1.03 15.75 3.85
N PHE A 60 1.28 14.89 2.84
CA PHE A 60 1.46 15.33 1.45
C PHE A 60 0.23 16.07 0.92
N GLY A 61 -0.98 15.56 1.20
CA GLY A 61 -2.23 16.22 0.83
C GLY A 61 -2.43 17.61 1.46
N ALA A 62 -1.80 17.87 2.62
CA ALA A 62 -1.88 19.16 3.30
C ALA A 62 -0.89 20.22 2.78
N LEU A 63 0.02 19.88 1.86
CA LEU A 63 1.05 20.81 1.35
C LEU A 63 0.52 21.83 0.33
N GLY A 64 -0.73 21.71 -0.12
CA GLY A 64 -1.31 22.60 -1.14
C GLY A 64 -0.68 22.42 -2.54
N LEU A 65 -0.10 21.25 -2.81
CA LEU A 65 0.47 20.87 -4.09
C LEU A 65 -0.60 20.30 -5.02
N SER A 66 -0.35 20.34 -6.33
CA SER A 66 -1.15 19.58 -7.29
C SER A 66 -0.92 18.08 -7.15
N ASP A 67 -1.87 17.25 -7.61
CA ASP A 67 -1.74 15.79 -7.62
C ASP A 67 -0.45 15.34 -8.32
N HIS A 68 -0.05 16.01 -9.39
CA HIS A 68 1.16 15.67 -10.13
C HIS A 68 2.43 15.92 -9.30
N GLU A 69 2.51 17.07 -8.61
CA GLU A 69 3.64 17.40 -7.74
C GLU A 69 3.70 16.49 -6.51
N ILE A 70 2.54 16.06 -5.99
CA ILE A 70 2.49 15.06 -4.92
C ILE A 70 3.10 13.76 -5.43
N LEU A 71 2.64 13.24 -6.57
CA LEU A 71 3.18 11.99 -7.14
C LEU A 71 4.68 12.07 -7.37
N GLU A 72 5.18 13.14 -8.00
CA GLU A 72 6.61 13.34 -8.25
C GLU A 72 7.47 13.29 -6.98
N ARG A 73 6.95 13.79 -5.85
CA ARG A 73 7.69 13.88 -4.58
C ARG A 73 7.48 12.67 -3.67
N GLU A 74 6.30 12.06 -3.72
CA GLU A 74 5.90 11.00 -2.80
C GLU A 74 6.33 9.61 -3.28
N PHE A 75 6.58 9.40 -4.59
CA PHE A 75 6.96 8.08 -5.11
C PHE A 75 8.15 7.45 -4.38
N ILE A 76 9.12 8.25 -3.93
CA ILE A 76 10.29 7.74 -3.20
C ILE A 76 9.91 7.08 -1.86
N VAL A 77 8.82 7.51 -1.22
CA VAL A 77 8.29 6.89 0.00
C VAL A 77 7.80 5.47 -0.29
N TYR A 78 7.03 5.31 -1.37
CA TYR A 78 6.53 4.00 -1.81
C TYR A 78 7.66 3.08 -2.27
N ASP A 79 8.66 3.60 -2.99
CA ASP A 79 9.86 2.85 -3.39
C ASP A 79 10.66 2.35 -2.19
N ALA A 80 10.87 3.22 -1.19
CA ALA A 80 11.57 2.87 0.04
C ALA A 80 10.80 1.80 0.84
N LEU A 81 9.48 1.95 0.93
CA LEU A 81 8.62 1.00 1.64
C LEU A 81 8.59 -0.37 0.93
N TYR A 82 8.53 -0.39 -0.40
CA TYR A 82 8.62 -1.63 -1.16
C TYR A 82 10.02 -2.28 -1.06
N ALA A 83 11.09 -1.48 -1.01
CA ALA A 83 12.44 -1.97 -0.75
C ALA A 83 12.57 -2.65 0.63
N GLU A 84 11.93 -2.08 1.66
CA GLU A 84 11.84 -2.70 2.98
C GLU A 84 11.03 -4.00 2.96
N CYS A 85 9.91 -4.05 2.23
CA CYS A 85 9.13 -5.28 2.05
C CYS A 85 10.01 -6.41 1.47
N LYS A 86 10.77 -6.11 0.41
CA LYS A 86 11.74 -7.04 -0.18
C LYS A 86 12.80 -7.49 0.83
N ARG A 87 13.32 -6.56 1.64
CA ARG A 87 14.31 -6.88 2.68
C ARG A 87 13.74 -7.84 3.72
N ARG A 88 12.53 -7.58 4.24
CA ARG A 88 11.86 -8.42 5.25
C ARG A 88 11.58 -9.83 4.76
N VAL A 89 11.01 -9.95 3.55
CA VAL A 89 10.78 -11.25 2.89
C VAL A 89 12.09 -12.02 2.77
N ARG A 90 13.16 -11.39 2.26
CA ARG A 90 14.47 -12.04 2.11
C ARG A 90 15.06 -12.50 3.45
N SER A 91 14.83 -11.76 4.52
CA SER A 91 15.32 -12.10 5.86
C SER A 91 14.44 -13.10 6.63
N GLY A 92 13.31 -13.55 6.08
CA GLY A 92 12.37 -14.44 6.77
C GLY A 92 11.54 -13.79 7.88
N LEU A 93 11.65 -12.47 8.09
CA LEU A 93 10.96 -11.69 9.13
C LEU A 93 9.45 -11.55 8.91
N VAL A 94 8.90 -12.10 7.83
CA VAL A 94 7.46 -12.06 7.53
C VAL A 94 6.70 -13.14 8.30
N ALA A 95 7.36 -14.19 8.78
CA ALA A 95 6.72 -15.32 9.46
C ALA A 95 6.31 -15.04 10.92
N GLU A 96 6.67 -13.90 11.51
CA GLU A 96 6.46 -13.63 12.95
C GLU A 96 5.23 -12.76 13.28
N VAL A 97 4.44 -12.34 12.28
CA VAL A 97 3.28 -11.45 12.50
C VAL A 97 1.94 -12.09 12.09
N SER A 98 1.80 -13.42 12.30
CA SER A 98 0.52 -14.15 12.16
C SER A 98 -0.19 -14.31 13.49
#